data_AF-A0A4S0I061-F1
#
_entry.id   AF-A0A4S0I061-F1
#
_cell.length_a   1.000
_cell.length_b   1.000
_cell.length_c   1.000
_cell.angle_alpha   90.00
_cell.angle_beta   90.00
_cell.angle_gamma   90.00
#
_symmetry.space_group_name_H-M   'P 1'
#
loop_
_entity.id
_entity.type
_entity.pdbx_description
1 polymer ?
#
loop_
_entity_poly.entity_id
_entity_poly.type
_entity_poly.pdbx_seq_one_letter_code
_entity_poly.pdbx_strand_id
1 'polypeptide(L)'
;PPASYWPEVQRICRKYDVLLMLDEVITGYGRTGEWFAAQTFGIEPDTITTAKALTSGYQPLSALLVGDRIASALVEKGGEFNHGYTYSGHPVA
;
A
#
# COMPACT_ATOMS: atom_id res chain seq x y z
N PRO A 1 8.75 -9.31 12.39
CA PRO A 1 9.73 -10.26 11.78
C PRO A 1 11.10 -10.05 12.41
N PRO A 2 12.12 -10.90 12.15
CA PRO A 2 13.49 -10.63 12.58
C PRO A 2 13.97 -9.26 12.09
N ALA A 3 14.82 -8.58 12.88
CA ALA A 3 15.26 -7.21 12.58
C ALA A 3 15.97 -7.07 11.22
N SER A 4 16.60 -8.13 10.72
CA SER A 4 17.28 -8.15 9.42
C SER A 4 16.33 -8.33 8.22
N TYR A 5 15.09 -8.75 8.44
CA TYR A 5 14.20 -9.19 7.36
C TYR A 5 13.90 -8.06 6.36
N TRP A 6 13.34 -6.95 6.84
CA TRP A 6 12.93 -5.84 5.98
C TRP A 6 14.09 -5.08 5.34
N PRO A 7 15.22 -4.84 6.04
CA PRO A 7 16.42 -4.33 5.39
C PRO A 7 16.88 -5.19 4.20
N GLU A 8 16.93 -6.52 4.36
CA GLU A 8 17.38 -7.41 3.29
C GLU A 8 16.39 -7.52 2.13
N VAL A 9 15.08 -7.61 2.41
CA VAL A 9 14.04 -7.62 1.37
C VAL A 9 14.11 -6.34 0.54
N GLN A 10 14.15 -5.16 1.18
CA GLN A 10 14.26 -3.89 0.47
C GLN A 10 15.53 -3.80 -0.38
N ARG A 11 16.68 -4.22 0.16
CA ARG A 11 17.95 -4.25 -0.57
C ARG A 11 17.87 -5.12 -1.83
N ILE A 12 17.23 -6.29 -1.74
CA ILE A 12 17.07 -7.21 -2.88
C ILE A 12 16.11 -6.62 -3.92
N CYS A 13 14.94 -6.11 -3.49
CA CYS A 13 13.96 -5.50 -4.40
C CYS A 13 14.57 -4.32 -5.17
N ARG A 14 15.28 -3.42 -4.48
CA ARG A 14 15.98 -2.29 -5.12
C ARG A 14 17.07 -2.75 -6.09
N LYS A 15 17.84 -3.79 -5.75
CA LYS A 15 18.92 -4.30 -6.61
C LYS A 15 18.40 -4.82 -7.95
N TYR A 16 17.25 -5.47 -7.96
CA TYR A 16 16.69 -6.15 -9.14
C TYR A 16 15.51 -5.42 -9.76
N ASP A 17 15.30 -4.15 -9.38
CA ASP A 17 14.20 -3.32 -9.88
C ASP A 17 12.80 -3.94 -9.67
N VAL A 18 12.63 -4.67 -8.57
CA VAL A 18 11.36 -5.31 -8.21
C VAL A 18 10.54 -4.35 -7.34
N LEU A 19 9.25 -4.21 -7.66
CA LEU A 19 8.32 -3.43 -6.85
C LEU A 19 8.03 -4.12 -5.52
N LEU A 20 8.00 -3.35 -4.44
CA LEU A 20 7.67 -3.79 -3.10
C LEU A 20 6.24 -3.37 -2.73
N MET A 21 5.34 -4.33 -2.62
CA MET A 21 3.93 -4.10 -2.27
C MET A 21 3.68 -4.60 -0.85
N LEU A 22 3.09 -3.75 0.00
CA LEU A 22 2.70 -4.15 1.35
C LEU A 22 1.19 -4.39 1.44
N ASP A 23 0.82 -5.52 2.04
CA ASP A 23 -0.53 -5.77 2.51
C ASP A 23 -0.64 -5.26 3.95
N GLU A 24 -1.27 -4.10 4.11
CA GLU A 24 -1.49 -3.44 5.39
C GLU A 24 -2.96 -3.46 5.80
N VAL A 25 -3.74 -4.40 5.25
CA VAL A 25 -5.16 -4.51 5.56
C VAL A 25 -5.38 -4.73 7.08
N ILE A 26 -4.47 -5.43 7.76
CA ILE A 26 -4.52 -5.61 9.22
C ILE A 26 -3.66 -4.57 9.96
N THR A 27 -2.49 -4.28 9.42
CA THR A 27 -1.44 -3.55 10.14
C THR A 27 -1.54 -2.03 10.04
N GLY A 28 -2.33 -1.52 9.09
CA GLY A 28 -2.64 -0.11 8.95
C GLY A 28 -3.51 0.43 10.08
N TYR A 29 -3.59 1.76 10.15
CA TYR A 29 -4.36 2.56 11.10
C TYR A 29 -4.08 2.25 12.57
N GLY A 30 -2.79 2.19 12.95
CA GLY A 30 -2.39 2.17 14.36
C GLY A 30 -2.14 0.79 14.96
N ARG A 31 -2.37 -0.31 14.23
CA ARG A 31 -2.28 -1.67 14.80
C ARG A 31 -0.92 -2.00 15.39
N THR A 32 0.16 -1.46 14.83
CA THR A 32 1.55 -1.69 15.29
C THR A 32 2.11 -0.53 16.11
N GLY A 33 1.29 0.46 16.49
CA GLY A 33 1.71 1.65 17.23
C GLY A 33 2.04 2.87 16.35
N GLU A 34 2.16 2.68 15.04
CA GLU A 34 2.28 3.73 14.03
C GLU A 34 1.11 3.66 13.04
N TRP A 35 0.95 4.67 12.17
CA TRP A 35 -0.15 4.68 11.19
C TRP A 35 -0.11 3.47 10.26
N PHE A 36 1.07 3.01 9.87
CA PHE A 36 1.28 1.82 9.06
C PHE A 36 2.49 1.05 9.56
N ALA A 37 2.50 -0.27 9.43
CA ALA A 37 3.65 -1.10 9.78
C ALA A 37 4.89 -0.76 8.96
N ALA A 38 4.72 -0.20 7.76
CA ALA A 38 5.81 0.41 6.98
C ALA A 38 6.65 1.38 7.83
N GLN A 39 6.01 2.21 8.65
CA GLN A 39 6.71 3.13 9.55
C GLN A 39 7.37 2.37 10.71
N THR A 40 6.64 1.46 11.35
CA THR A 40 7.16 0.64 12.46
C THR A 40 8.41 -0.15 12.06
N PHE A 41 8.49 -0.61 10.81
CA PHE A 41 9.57 -1.47 10.32
C PHE A 41 10.54 -0.77 9.37
N GLY A 42 10.40 0.54 9.14
CA GLY A 42 11.28 1.30 8.23
C GLY A 42 11.26 0.77 6.79
N ILE A 43 10.07 0.50 6.25
CA ILE A 43 9.86 -0.02 4.91
C ILE A 43 9.45 1.14 3.99
N GLU A 44 10.07 1.23 2.83
CA GLU A 44 9.69 2.13 1.74
C GLU A 44 9.01 1.33 0.62
N PRO A 45 7.67 1.16 0.66
CA PRO A 45 6.95 0.38 -0.35
C PRO A 45 6.60 1.23 -1.58
N ASP A 46 6.42 0.55 -2.72
CA ASP A 46 5.87 1.15 -3.93
C ASP A 46 4.32 1.20 -3.89
N THR A 47 3.68 0.25 -3.19
CA THR A 47 2.23 0.30 -2.93
C THR A 47 1.86 -0.21 -1.54
N ILE A 48 0.71 0.24 -1.05
CA ILE A 48 0.08 -0.25 0.18
C ILE A 48 -1.38 -0.63 -0.10
N THR A 49 -1.74 -1.89 0.16
CA THR A 49 -3.14 -2.34 0.18
C THR A 49 -3.72 -2.12 1.57
N THR A 50 -4.90 -1.51 1.65
CA THR A 50 -5.52 -1.16 2.93
C THR A 50 -7.04 -1.31 2.91
N ALA A 51 -7.64 -1.67 4.04
CA ALA A 51 -9.09 -1.80 4.27
C ALA A 51 -9.35 -1.88 5.79
N LYS A 52 -10.30 -2.73 6.24
CA LYS A 52 -10.63 -3.01 7.65
C LYS A 52 -10.71 -1.75 8.54
N ALA A 53 -9.64 -1.41 9.24
CA ALA A 53 -9.59 -0.28 10.16
C ALA A 53 -9.69 1.08 9.45
N LEU A 54 -9.54 1.13 8.12
CA LEU A 54 -9.81 2.30 7.28
C LEU A 54 -11.16 2.95 7.61
N THR A 55 -12.20 2.14 7.79
CA THR A 55 -13.55 2.58 8.18
C THR A 55 -13.92 2.11 9.57
N SER A 56 -12.96 1.57 10.33
CA SER A 56 -13.21 0.85 11.59
C SER A 56 -14.31 -0.23 11.48
N GLY A 57 -14.54 -0.77 10.28
CA GLY A 57 -15.58 -1.75 10.00
C GLY A 57 -17.02 -1.21 9.86
N TYR A 58 -17.22 0.11 9.86
CA TYR A 58 -18.56 0.70 9.74
C TYR A 58 -19.14 0.64 8.32
N GLN A 59 -18.29 0.71 7.31
CA GLN A 59 -18.66 0.58 5.90
C GLN A 59 -17.60 -0.21 5.12
N PRO A 60 -17.99 -0.99 4.09
CA PRO A 60 -17.02 -1.66 3.22
C PRO A 60 -16.25 -0.64 2.40
N LEU A 61 -14.94 -0.53 2.65
CA LEU A 61 -14.02 0.26 1.85
C LEU A 61 -12.63 -0.39 1.84
N SER A 62 -11.99 -0.34 0.68
CA SER A 62 -10.59 -0.67 0.50
C SER A 62 -9.94 0.37 -0.39
N ALA A 63 -8.63 0.57 -0.22
CA ALA A 63 -7.84 1.42 -1.08
C ALA A 63 -6.51 0.75 -1.43
N LEU A 64 -5.98 1.09 -2.60
CA LEU A 64 -4.60 0.85 -2.98
C LEU A 64 -3.90 2.20 -3.01
N LEU A 65 -2.96 2.41 -2.10
CA LEU A 65 -2.09 3.58 -2.13
C LEU A 65 -0.95 3.28 -3.11
N VAL A 66 -0.69 4.21 -4.03
CA VAL A 66 0.29 4.05 -5.11
C VAL A 66 1.35 5.13 -4.96
N GLY A 67 2.61 4.72 -4.81
CA GLY A 67 3.74 5.64 -4.72
C GLY A 67 4.14 6.23 -6.08
N ASP A 68 4.89 7.33 -6.02
CA ASP A 68 5.24 8.14 -7.20
C ASP A 68 5.89 7.34 -8.33
N ARG A 69 6.75 6.37 -8.01
CA ARG A 69 7.41 5.53 -9.02
C ARG A 69 6.42 4.85 -9.97
N ILE A 70 5.30 4.36 -9.43
CA ILE A 70 4.24 3.72 -10.22
C ILE A 70 3.28 4.79 -10.76
N ALA A 71 2.90 5.77 -9.93
CA ALA A 71 1.96 6.81 -10.32
C ALA A 71 2.44 7.61 -11.54
N SER A 72 3.71 8.02 -11.57
CA SER A 72 4.32 8.71 -12.70
C SER A 72 4.30 7.84 -13.97
N ALA A 73 4.59 6.54 -13.84
CA ALA A 73 4.52 5.63 -14.99
C ALA A 73 3.08 5.50 -15.54
N LEU A 74 2.08 5.44 -14.66
CA LEU A 74 0.67 5.39 -15.06
C LEU A 74 0.23 6.69 -15.76
N VAL A 75 0.58 7.85 -15.19
CA VAL A 75 0.20 9.16 -15.75
C VAL A 75 0.91 9.46 -17.06
N GLU A 76 2.22 9.22 -17.14
CA GLU A 76 3.03 9.60 -18.30
C GLU A 76 2.93 8.61 -19.46
N LYS A 77 2.76 7.31 -19.15
CA LYS A 77 2.89 6.21 -20.13
C LYS A 77 1.72 5.23 -20.12
N GLY A 78 0.91 5.23 -19.06
CA GLY A 78 -0.14 4.23 -18.86
C GLY A 78 -1.43 4.49 -19.65
N GLY A 79 -1.65 5.72 -20.11
CA GLY A 79 -2.92 6.10 -20.74
C GLY A 79 -4.09 5.97 -19.76
N GLU A 80 -5.26 5.59 -20.25
CA GLU A 80 -6.42 5.36 -19.38
C GLU A 80 -6.26 4.08 -18.56
N PHE A 81 -6.34 4.21 -17.23
CA PHE A 81 -6.35 3.07 -16.33
C PHE A 81 -7.76 2.47 -16.23
N ASN A 82 -8.07 1.56 -17.15
CA ASN A 82 -9.37 0.89 -17.28
C ASN A 82 -9.59 -0.19 -16.20
N HIS A 83 -9.67 0.23 -14.94
CA HIS A 83 -9.95 -0.63 -13.81
C HIS A 83 -10.84 0.09 -12.79
N GLY A 84 -11.83 -0.62 -12.26
CA GLY A 84 -12.72 -0.06 -11.26
C GLY A 84 -13.80 -1.06 -10.83
N TYR A 85 -14.45 -0.73 -9.74
CA TYR A 85 -15.62 -1.42 -9.22
C TYR A 85 -16.81 -0.48 -9.30
N THR A 86 -18.04 -1.01 -9.38
CA THR A 86 -19.27 -0.20 -9.39
C THR A 86 -19.33 0.80 -8.22
N TYR A 87 -18.76 0.42 -7.07
CA TYR A 87 -18.73 1.22 -5.85
C TYR A 87 -17.35 1.83 -5.54
N SER A 88 -16.46 1.91 -6.53
CA SER A 88 -15.20 2.65 -6.37
C SER A 88 -15.50 4.10 -5.98
N GLY A 89 -14.99 4.55 -4.83
CA GLY A 89 -15.23 5.91 -4.32
C GLY A 89 -16.66 6.14 -3.82
N HIS A 90 -17.34 5.10 -3.32
CA HIS A 90 -18.71 5.20 -2.82
C HIS A 90 -18.83 6.31 -1.74
N PRO A 91 -19.73 7.31 -1.91
CA PRO A 91 -19.72 8.53 -1.08
C PRO A 91 -20.14 8.33 0.38
N VAL A 92 -20.77 7.21 0.72
CA VAL A 92 -21.11 6.86 2.11
C VAL A 92 -19.98 6.09 2.81
N ALA A 93 -19.05 5.53 2.03
CA ALA A 93 -17.97 4.68 2.54
C ALA A 93 -16.78 5.50 3.04
#